data_AF-A0A3D0T2H8-F1
#
_entry.id   AF-A0A3D0T2H8-F1
#
_cell.length_a   1.000
_cell.length_b   1.000
_cell.length_c   1.000
_cell.angle_alpha   90.00
_cell.angle_beta   90.00
_cell.angle_gamma   90.00
#
_symmetry.space_group_name_H-M   'P 1'
#
loop_
_entity.id
_entity.type
_entity.pdbx_description
1 polymer ?
#
loop_
_entity_poly.entity_id
_entity_poly.type
_entity_poly.pdbx_seq_one_letter_code
_entity_poly.pdbx_strand_id
1 'polypeptide(L)'
;MKTIIRNTASSILLVTLVIIVIAANSTYTIHTMDELASLERRLFTTNQVINSINTLHLAVLRTESGQRGYLLANREIYLDDYEKTLNKVNTIIKQVEANAIRSDLTEQELRLQDLINLSKAKLSELIETVELARQGRKDEAITIFQSDFGLELYNEFEEVFVQIAEEEYKLQAQHIESLLKLRSDSVTNLVISSVTTGLLVISIFMLLRMNIRETIRHRRELQQHNLVLESRVKERTVELQVYAEELSRSNRELEDFAFVASHDLQEPLRKIRAFGNRISTGYEDALDERGKDFLHRMLNAAERMSMLISDLLSFSRVTTRGKDFEDTDLNAVVATVLEDLEIT
;
A
#
# COMPACT_ATOMS: atom_id res chain seq x y z
N MET A 1 17.28 12.10 3.18
CA MET A 1 15.97 12.02 3.87
C MET A 1 14.80 12.48 2.99
N LYS A 2 14.82 13.68 2.39
CA LYS A 2 13.73 14.17 1.49
C LYS A 2 13.46 13.26 0.28
N THR A 3 14.47 12.67 -0.35
CA THR A 3 14.32 11.77 -1.52
C THR A 3 13.67 10.43 -1.17
N ILE A 4 14.01 9.88 0.01
CA ILE A 4 13.45 8.61 0.50
C ILE A 4 11.97 8.77 0.83
N ILE A 5 11.62 9.86 1.54
CA ILE A 5 10.22 10.19 1.88
C ILE A 5 9.38 10.42 0.62
N ARG A 6 9.96 11.07 -0.41
CA ARG A 6 9.29 11.27 -1.70
C ARG A 6 9.05 9.96 -2.46
N ASN A 7 10.00 9.03 -2.43
CA ASN A 7 9.85 7.72 -3.07
C ASN A 7 8.84 6.82 -2.33
N THR A 8 8.80 6.85 -1.00
CA THR A 8 7.80 6.10 -0.22
C THR A 8 6.40 6.67 -0.41
N ALA A 9 6.24 8.00 -0.42
CA ALA A 9 4.96 8.65 -0.66
C ALA A 9 4.43 8.36 -2.08
N SER A 10 5.30 8.37 -3.09
CA SER A 10 4.95 8.01 -4.47
C SER A 10 4.51 6.55 -4.60
N SER A 11 5.18 5.63 -3.88
CA SER A 11 4.82 4.20 -3.89
C SER A 11 3.48 3.94 -3.19
N ILE A 12 3.22 4.61 -2.06
CA ILE A 12 1.92 4.53 -1.37
C ILE A 12 0.81 5.06 -2.28
N LEU A 13 1.02 6.20 -2.93
CA LEU A 13 0.02 6.80 -3.84
C LEU A 13 -0.31 5.87 -5.02
N LEU A 14 0.69 5.19 -5.58
CA LEU A 14 0.49 4.21 -6.64
C LEU A 14 -0.32 2.99 -6.17
N VAL A 15 0.02 2.42 -5.00
CA VAL A 15 -0.72 1.29 -4.44
C VAL A 15 -2.18 1.68 -4.16
N THR A 16 -2.40 2.86 -3.59
CA THR A 16 -3.75 3.39 -3.37
C THR A 16 -4.51 3.56 -4.67
N LEU A 17 -3.88 4.08 -5.73
CA LEU A 17 -4.49 4.20 -7.06
C LEU A 17 -4.91 2.83 -7.61
N VAL A 18 -4.07 1.81 -7.48
CA VAL A 18 -4.41 0.45 -7.94
C VAL A 18 -5.57 -0.13 -7.15
N ILE A 19 -5.61 0.05 -5.83
CA ILE A 19 -6.74 -0.39 -5.00
C ILE A 19 -8.03 0.30 -5.43
N ILE A 20 -7.99 1.60 -5.72
CA ILE A 20 -9.15 2.36 -6.22
C ILE A 20 -9.63 1.80 -7.55
N VAL A 21 -8.72 1.51 -8.49
CA VAL A 21 -9.08 0.93 -9.80
C VAL A 21 -9.70 -0.45 -9.64
N ILE A 22 -9.14 -1.31 -8.79
CA ILE A 22 -9.69 -2.64 -8.51
C ILE A 22 -11.09 -2.53 -7.89
N ALA A 23 -11.28 -1.63 -6.92
CA ALA A 23 -12.57 -1.40 -6.29
C ALA A 23 -13.60 -0.88 -7.30
N ALA A 24 -13.24 0.08 -8.15
CA ALA A 24 -14.10 0.61 -9.21
C ALA A 24 -14.52 -0.48 -10.20
N ASN A 25 -13.57 -1.31 -10.64
CA ASN A 25 -13.83 -2.46 -11.51
C ASN A 25 -14.77 -3.48 -10.84
N SER A 26 -14.56 -3.79 -9.57
CA SER A 26 -15.41 -4.70 -8.81
C SER A 26 -16.84 -4.19 -8.69
N THR A 27 -17.02 -2.91 -8.35
CA THR A 27 -18.34 -2.28 -8.23
C THR A 27 -19.06 -2.27 -9.58
N TYR A 28 -18.35 -1.96 -10.66
CA TYR A 28 -18.89 -2.01 -12.01
C TYR A 28 -19.40 -3.42 -12.35
N THR A 29 -18.60 -4.46 -12.10
CA THR A 29 -19.02 -5.85 -12.34
C THR A 29 -20.25 -6.25 -11.55
N ILE A 30 -20.35 -5.84 -10.28
CA ILE A 30 -21.53 -6.13 -9.45
C ILE A 30 -22.78 -5.46 -10.03
N HIS A 31 -22.69 -4.17 -10.36
CA HIS A 31 -23.81 -3.42 -10.94
C HIS A 31 -24.32 -4.05 -12.25
N THR A 32 -23.39 -4.42 -13.14
CA THR A 32 -23.75 -5.09 -14.40
C THR A 32 -24.39 -6.46 -14.17
N MET A 33 -23.94 -7.22 -13.16
CA MET A 33 -24.55 -8.50 -12.79
C MET A 33 -25.99 -8.30 -12.27
N ASP A 34 -26.22 -7.26 -11.47
CA ASP A 34 -27.55 -6.93 -10.94
C ASP A 34 -28.51 -6.49 -12.06
N GLU A 35 -28.04 -5.67 -13.01
CA GLU A 35 -28.80 -5.30 -14.20
C GLU A 35 -29.17 -6.54 -15.04
N LEU A 36 -28.21 -7.44 -15.29
CA LEU A 36 -28.43 -8.68 -16.02
C LEU A 36 -29.49 -9.55 -15.32
N ALA A 37 -29.37 -9.74 -14.01
CA ALA A 37 -30.32 -10.51 -13.22
C ALA A 37 -31.72 -9.87 -13.18
N SER A 38 -31.81 -8.54 -13.22
CA SER A 38 -33.10 -7.85 -13.31
C SER A 38 -33.77 -8.08 -14.67
N LEU A 39 -32.99 -8.05 -15.75
CA LEU A 39 -33.49 -8.22 -17.11
C LEU A 39 -33.91 -9.67 -17.38
N GLU A 40 -33.15 -10.66 -16.89
CA GLU A 40 -33.53 -12.07 -16.93
C GLU A 40 -34.84 -12.34 -16.18
N ARG A 41 -35.03 -11.73 -15.00
CA ARG A 41 -36.29 -11.83 -14.24
C ARG A 41 -37.47 -11.26 -15.04
N ARG A 42 -37.31 -10.10 -15.66
CA ARG A 42 -38.35 -9.50 -16.52
C ARG A 42 -38.68 -10.38 -17.72
N LEU A 43 -37.65 -10.90 -18.40
CA LEU A 43 -37.81 -11.82 -19.51
C LEU A 43 -38.56 -13.10 -19.10
N PHE A 44 -38.26 -13.63 -17.91
CA PHE A 44 -38.97 -14.78 -17.36
C PHE A 44 -40.45 -14.48 -17.12
N THR A 45 -40.77 -13.34 -16.50
CA THR A 45 -42.16 -12.92 -16.28
C THR A 45 -42.93 -12.76 -17.60
N THR A 46 -42.37 -12.05 -18.59
CA THR A 46 -42.96 -11.92 -19.94
C THR A 46 -43.24 -13.29 -20.57
N ASN A 47 -42.29 -14.22 -20.49
CA ASN A 47 -42.51 -15.59 -20.99
C ASN A 47 -43.62 -16.33 -20.24
N GLN A 48 -43.74 -16.14 -18.92
CA GLN A 48 -44.82 -16.75 -18.14
C GLN A 48 -46.18 -16.17 -18.54
N VAL A 49 -46.28 -14.85 -18.75
CA VAL A 49 -47.50 -14.19 -19.21
C VAL A 49 -47.92 -14.76 -20.57
N ILE A 50 -47.03 -14.69 -21.59
CA ILE A 50 -47.29 -15.20 -22.95
C ILE A 50 -47.79 -16.66 -22.91
N ASN A 51 -47.10 -17.53 -22.18
CA ASN A 51 -47.49 -18.94 -22.10
C ASN A 51 -48.84 -19.13 -21.40
N SER A 52 -49.12 -18.36 -20.35
CA SER A 52 -50.37 -18.46 -19.61
C SER A 52 -51.57 -17.97 -20.43
N ILE A 53 -51.45 -16.85 -21.15
CA ILE A 53 -52.52 -16.33 -22.01
C ILE A 53 -52.75 -17.24 -23.23
N ASN A 54 -51.70 -17.79 -23.83
CA ASN A 54 -51.83 -18.77 -24.92
C ASN A 54 -52.54 -20.04 -24.46
N THR A 55 -52.22 -20.51 -23.24
CA THR A 55 -52.88 -21.68 -22.65
C THR A 55 -54.36 -21.41 -22.37
N LEU A 56 -54.70 -20.19 -21.91
CA LEU A 56 -56.07 -19.76 -21.69
C LEU A 56 -56.86 -19.67 -23.01
N HIS A 57 -56.31 -19.01 -24.02
CA HIS A 57 -56.90 -18.92 -25.36
C HIS A 57 -57.16 -20.32 -25.95
N LEU A 58 -56.19 -21.24 -25.89
CA LEU A 58 -56.37 -22.62 -26.35
C LEU A 58 -57.43 -23.38 -25.54
N ALA A 59 -57.56 -23.12 -24.24
CA ALA A 59 -58.58 -23.73 -23.41
C ALA A 59 -59.98 -23.27 -23.85
N VAL A 60 -60.19 -21.97 -24.03
CA VAL A 60 -61.45 -21.38 -24.51
C VAL A 60 -61.82 -21.96 -25.89
N LEU A 61 -60.87 -21.98 -26.83
CA LEU A 61 -61.08 -22.49 -28.18
C LEU A 61 -61.44 -23.99 -28.19
N ARG A 62 -60.78 -24.81 -27.36
CA ARG A 62 -61.10 -26.24 -27.23
C ARG A 62 -62.47 -26.47 -26.63
N THR A 63 -62.84 -25.70 -25.60
CA THR A 63 -64.19 -25.79 -25.01
C THR A 63 -65.26 -25.38 -26.02
N GLU A 64 -65.04 -24.33 -26.79
CA GLU A 64 -65.97 -23.92 -27.84
C GLU A 64 -66.09 -24.97 -28.95
N SER A 65 -64.97 -25.55 -29.37
CA SER A 65 -64.98 -26.62 -30.38
C SER A 65 -65.77 -27.86 -29.91
N GLY A 66 -65.59 -28.26 -28.64
CA GLY A 66 -66.35 -29.36 -28.04
C GLY A 66 -67.85 -29.08 -27.93
N GLN A 67 -68.21 -27.86 -27.51
CA GLN A 67 -69.59 -27.40 -27.44
C GLN A 67 -70.27 -27.42 -28.82
N ARG A 68 -69.64 -26.81 -29.84
CA ARG A 68 -70.14 -26.83 -31.23
C ARG A 68 -70.30 -28.26 -31.76
N GLY A 69 -69.30 -29.11 -31.54
CA GLY A 69 -69.33 -30.53 -31.94
C GLY A 69 -70.50 -31.29 -31.32
N TYR A 70 -70.76 -31.06 -30.02
CA TYR A 70 -71.88 -31.67 -29.32
C TYR A 70 -73.24 -31.17 -29.82
N LEU A 71 -73.41 -29.85 -29.96
CA LEU A 71 -74.67 -29.25 -30.41
C LEU A 71 -75.04 -29.72 -31.83
N LEU A 72 -74.06 -29.82 -32.73
CA LEU A 72 -74.24 -30.24 -34.13
C LEU A 72 -74.46 -31.75 -34.27
N ALA A 73 -73.62 -32.57 -33.63
CA ALA A 73 -73.62 -34.02 -33.86
C ALA A 73 -74.48 -34.80 -32.84
N ASN A 74 -74.85 -34.17 -31.72
CA ASN A 74 -75.53 -34.82 -30.59
C ASN A 74 -74.81 -36.07 -30.07
N ARG A 75 -73.47 -36.05 -30.06
CA ARG A 75 -72.64 -37.17 -29.59
C ARG A 75 -71.80 -36.73 -28.41
N GLU A 76 -71.92 -37.45 -27.30
CA GLU A 76 -71.19 -37.19 -26.05
C GLU A 76 -69.66 -37.21 -26.22
N ILE A 77 -69.15 -37.92 -27.24
CA ILE A 77 -67.71 -38.00 -27.53
C ILE A 77 -67.07 -36.61 -27.74
N TYR A 78 -67.80 -35.62 -28.24
CA TYR A 78 -67.29 -34.26 -28.42
C TYR A 78 -67.13 -33.51 -27.09
N LEU A 79 -67.73 -34.00 -26.01
CA LEU A 79 -67.63 -33.40 -24.68
C LEU A 79 -66.45 -33.93 -23.86
N ASP A 80 -65.74 -34.98 -24.31
CA ASP A 80 -64.61 -35.54 -23.56
C ASP A 80 -63.47 -34.51 -23.37
N ASP A 81 -63.04 -33.86 -24.45
CA ASP A 81 -62.02 -32.79 -24.38
C ASP A 81 -62.55 -31.50 -23.73
N TYR A 82 -63.84 -31.23 -23.88
CA TYR A 82 -64.52 -30.12 -23.21
C TYR A 82 -64.44 -30.27 -21.68
N GLU A 83 -64.87 -31.41 -21.13
CA GLU A 83 -64.87 -31.67 -19.69
C GLU A 83 -63.45 -31.71 -19.12
N LYS A 84 -62.52 -32.37 -19.83
CA LYS A 84 -61.10 -32.39 -19.45
C LYS A 84 -60.51 -30.98 -19.37
N THR A 85 -60.89 -30.10 -20.29
CA THR A 85 -60.42 -28.71 -20.32
C THR A 85 -61.09 -27.89 -19.22
N LEU A 86 -62.39 -28.04 -19.02
CA LEU A 86 -63.16 -27.34 -17.99
C LEU A 86 -62.65 -27.65 -16.57
N ASN A 87 -62.27 -28.90 -16.32
CA ASN A 87 -61.65 -29.32 -15.05
C ASN A 87 -60.31 -28.62 -14.76
N LYS A 88 -59.61 -28.13 -15.79
CA LYS A 88 -58.31 -27.45 -15.69
C LYS A 88 -58.42 -25.93 -15.83
N VAL A 89 -59.53 -25.41 -16.36
CA VAL A 89 -59.65 -23.99 -16.73
C VAL A 89 -59.51 -23.06 -15.53
N ASN A 90 -60.03 -23.47 -14.37
CA ASN A 90 -59.85 -22.71 -13.13
C ASN A 90 -58.38 -22.63 -12.69
N THR A 91 -57.59 -23.68 -12.94
CA THR A 91 -56.14 -23.65 -12.67
C THR A 91 -55.43 -22.72 -13.66
N ILE A 92 -55.83 -22.74 -14.93
CA ILE A 92 -55.26 -21.87 -15.97
C ILE A 92 -55.57 -20.40 -15.66
N ILE A 93 -56.81 -20.08 -15.31
CA ILE A 93 -57.22 -18.72 -14.91
C ILE A 93 -56.42 -18.25 -13.69
N LYS A 94 -56.24 -19.10 -12.67
CA LYS A 94 -55.39 -18.77 -11.51
C LYS A 94 -53.93 -18.53 -11.87
N GLN A 95 -53.39 -19.20 -12.90
CA GLN A 95 -52.04 -18.94 -13.37
C GLN A 95 -51.93 -17.57 -14.04
N VAL A 96 -52.91 -17.18 -14.87
CA VAL A 96 -52.97 -15.85 -15.48
C VAL A 96 -53.12 -14.77 -14.41
N GLU A 97 -54.00 -14.97 -13.42
CA GLU A 97 -54.20 -14.06 -12.29
C GLU A 97 -52.91 -13.89 -11.45
N ALA A 98 -52.22 -14.98 -11.15
CA ALA A 98 -50.95 -14.93 -10.42
C ALA A 98 -49.84 -14.20 -11.20
N ASN A 99 -49.85 -14.28 -12.53
CA ASN A 99 -48.90 -13.56 -13.38
C ASN A 99 -49.27 -12.08 -13.52
N ALA A 100 -50.56 -11.73 -13.50
CA ALA A 100 -51.03 -10.35 -13.53
C ALA A 100 -50.55 -9.55 -12.31
N ILE A 101 -50.65 -10.12 -11.11
CA ILE A 101 -50.18 -9.50 -9.85
C ILE A 101 -48.65 -9.28 -9.84
N ARG A 102 -47.91 -10.06 -10.64
CA ARG A 102 -46.44 -9.96 -10.74
C ARG A 102 -45.98 -8.98 -11.82
N SER A 103 -46.89 -8.44 -12.62
CA SER A 103 -46.54 -7.43 -13.61
C SER A 103 -46.18 -6.13 -12.90
N ASP A 104 -45.03 -5.55 -13.25
CA ASP A 104 -44.62 -4.23 -12.74
C ASP A 104 -45.46 -3.08 -13.37
N LEU A 105 -46.36 -3.39 -14.33
CA LEU A 105 -47.14 -2.43 -15.11
C LEU A 105 -48.63 -2.52 -14.76
N THR A 106 -49.16 -1.45 -14.15
CA THR A 106 -50.57 -1.34 -13.74
C THR A 106 -51.55 -1.49 -14.92
N GLU A 107 -51.19 -0.99 -16.11
CA GLU A 107 -52.04 -1.12 -17.31
C GLU A 107 -52.18 -2.58 -17.76
N GLN A 108 -51.11 -3.36 -17.62
CA GLN A 108 -51.10 -4.75 -18.05
C GLN A 108 -51.87 -5.66 -17.08
N GLU A 109 -51.84 -5.34 -15.79
CA GLU A 109 -52.69 -5.99 -14.79
C GLU A 109 -54.17 -5.82 -15.12
N LEU A 110 -54.60 -4.62 -15.53
CA LEU A 110 -55.97 -4.35 -15.95
C LEU A 110 -56.36 -5.16 -17.19
N ARG A 111 -55.53 -5.16 -18.24
CA ARG A 111 -55.78 -5.94 -19.47
C ARG A 111 -55.88 -7.44 -19.19
N LEU A 112 -55.01 -7.99 -18.34
CA LEU A 112 -55.07 -9.40 -17.94
C LEU A 112 -56.32 -9.71 -17.14
N GLN A 113 -56.78 -8.78 -16.29
CA GLN A 113 -58.03 -8.94 -15.55
C GLN A 113 -59.25 -8.92 -16.49
N ASP A 114 -59.25 -8.05 -17.50
CA ASP A 114 -60.29 -8.01 -18.53
C ASP A 114 -60.32 -9.31 -19.34
N LEU A 115 -59.15 -9.82 -19.74
CA LEU A 115 -59.02 -11.13 -20.40
C LEU A 115 -59.62 -12.26 -19.56
N ILE A 116 -59.35 -12.27 -18.25
CA ILE A 116 -59.91 -13.25 -17.31
C ILE A 116 -61.44 -13.13 -17.21
N ASN A 117 -61.96 -11.90 -17.14
CA ASN A 117 -63.40 -11.65 -17.02
C ASN A 117 -64.15 -12.10 -18.28
N LEU A 118 -63.63 -11.76 -19.46
CA LEU A 118 -64.16 -12.20 -20.76
C LEU A 118 -64.11 -13.72 -20.90
N SER A 119 -63.00 -14.34 -20.46
CA SER A 119 -62.87 -15.81 -20.44
C SER A 119 -63.93 -16.47 -19.57
N LYS A 120 -64.18 -15.94 -18.36
CA LYS A 120 -65.21 -16.46 -17.44
C LYS A 120 -66.62 -16.30 -18.03
N ALA A 121 -66.92 -15.15 -18.62
CA ALA A 121 -68.20 -14.90 -19.28
C ALA A 121 -68.42 -15.89 -20.44
N LYS A 122 -67.40 -16.06 -21.30
CA LYS A 122 -67.44 -17.02 -22.42
C LYS A 122 -67.60 -18.46 -21.95
N LEU A 123 -66.86 -18.88 -20.93
CA LEU A 123 -67.01 -20.22 -20.35
C LEU A 123 -68.39 -20.44 -19.74
N SER A 124 -68.97 -19.42 -19.08
CA SER A 124 -70.31 -19.51 -18.52
C SER A 124 -71.37 -19.74 -19.61
N GLU A 125 -71.28 -19.01 -20.73
CA GLU A 125 -72.14 -19.22 -21.91
C GLU A 125 -71.99 -20.64 -22.48
N LEU A 126 -70.75 -21.12 -22.63
CA LEU A 126 -70.48 -22.48 -23.11
C LEU A 126 -71.01 -23.57 -22.18
N ILE A 127 -70.95 -23.38 -20.86
CA ILE A 127 -71.51 -24.31 -19.86
C ILE A 127 -73.03 -24.31 -19.95
N GLU A 128 -73.67 -23.14 -19.96
CA GLU A 128 -75.12 -23.01 -20.01
C GLU A 128 -75.71 -23.68 -21.26
N THR A 129 -75.11 -23.44 -22.42
CA THR A 129 -75.58 -24.04 -23.69
C THR A 129 -75.44 -25.56 -23.74
N VAL A 130 -74.32 -26.12 -23.23
CA VAL A 130 -74.13 -27.58 -23.17
C VAL A 130 -75.10 -28.23 -22.17
N GLU A 131 -75.30 -27.64 -21.00
CA GLU A 131 -76.21 -28.18 -19.99
C GLU A 131 -77.68 -28.13 -20.42
N LEU A 132 -78.12 -27.06 -21.09
CA LEU A 132 -79.46 -27.01 -21.70
C LEU A 132 -79.66 -28.10 -22.76
N ALA A 133 -78.66 -28.32 -23.60
CA ALA A 133 -78.70 -29.39 -24.60
C ALA A 133 -78.74 -30.79 -23.96
N ARG A 134 -77.97 -31.03 -22.88
CA ARG A 134 -78.00 -32.28 -22.10
C ARG A 134 -79.34 -32.55 -21.43
N GLN A 135 -80.02 -31.50 -20.97
CA GLN A 135 -81.36 -31.58 -20.36
C GLN A 135 -82.48 -31.82 -21.39
N GLY A 136 -82.14 -31.97 -22.67
CA GLY A 136 -83.12 -32.15 -23.76
C GLY A 136 -83.78 -30.84 -24.20
N ARG A 137 -83.38 -29.68 -23.66
CA ARG A 137 -83.88 -28.34 -23.99
C ARG A 137 -83.08 -27.74 -25.15
N LYS A 138 -83.00 -28.50 -26.25
CA LYS A 138 -82.11 -28.19 -27.38
C LYS A 138 -82.46 -26.89 -28.10
N ASP A 139 -83.74 -26.57 -28.23
CA ASP A 139 -84.19 -25.34 -28.90
C ASP A 139 -83.74 -24.09 -28.13
N GLU A 140 -83.71 -24.15 -26.80
CA GLU A 140 -83.20 -23.07 -25.96
C GLU A 140 -81.68 -22.92 -26.07
N ALA A 141 -80.95 -24.05 -26.09
CA ALA A 141 -79.50 -24.06 -26.31
C ALA A 141 -79.13 -23.47 -27.68
N ILE A 142 -79.89 -23.82 -28.74
CA ILE A 142 -79.69 -23.28 -30.09
C ILE A 142 -80.01 -21.79 -30.16
N THR A 143 -81.04 -21.33 -29.44
CA THR A 143 -81.40 -19.90 -29.40
C THR A 143 -80.29 -19.06 -28.79
N ILE A 144 -79.68 -19.51 -27.68
CA ILE A 144 -78.52 -18.85 -27.08
C ILE A 144 -77.32 -18.90 -28.04
N PHE A 145 -77.05 -20.05 -28.64
CA PHE A 145 -75.95 -20.20 -29.60
C PHE A 145 -76.08 -19.32 -30.85
N GLN A 146 -77.30 -19.08 -31.31
CA GLN A 146 -77.60 -18.23 -32.49
C GLN A 146 -77.71 -16.73 -32.16
N SER A 147 -77.62 -16.33 -30.90
CA SER A 147 -77.83 -14.94 -30.47
C SER A 147 -76.66 -14.00 -30.76
N ASP A 148 -75.63 -14.45 -31.49
CA ASP A 148 -74.33 -13.79 -31.72
C ASP A 148 -73.53 -13.44 -30.44
N PHE A 149 -74.15 -13.47 -29.25
CA PHE A 149 -73.54 -13.16 -27.95
C PHE A 149 -72.24 -13.93 -27.70
N GLY A 150 -72.24 -15.24 -27.99
CA GLY A 150 -71.03 -16.05 -27.84
C GLY A 150 -69.91 -15.65 -28.81
N LEU A 151 -70.26 -15.15 -30.00
CA LEU A 151 -69.30 -14.68 -30.99
C LEU A 151 -68.74 -13.30 -30.61
N GLU A 152 -69.59 -12.39 -30.12
CA GLU A 152 -69.19 -11.08 -29.59
C GLU A 152 -68.21 -11.22 -28.42
N LEU A 153 -68.55 -12.06 -27.43
CA LEU A 153 -67.66 -12.36 -26.30
C LEU A 153 -66.30 -12.92 -26.76
N TYR A 154 -66.29 -13.79 -27.78
CA TYR A 154 -65.05 -14.33 -28.30
C TYR A 154 -64.23 -13.27 -29.05
N ASN A 155 -64.87 -12.40 -29.84
CA ASN A 155 -64.18 -11.33 -30.55
C ASN A 155 -63.57 -10.31 -29.59
N GLU A 156 -64.29 -9.91 -28.54
CA GLU A 156 -63.75 -9.05 -27.47
C GLU A 156 -62.59 -9.72 -26.73
N PHE A 157 -62.74 -11.01 -26.38
CA PHE A 157 -61.67 -11.79 -25.77
C PHE A 157 -60.43 -11.85 -26.67
N GLU A 158 -60.62 -12.13 -27.96
CA GLU A 158 -59.54 -12.26 -28.93
C GLU A 158 -58.83 -10.92 -29.17
N GLU A 159 -59.57 -9.82 -29.22
CA GLU A 159 -59.00 -8.49 -29.35
C GLU A 159 -58.08 -8.17 -28.15
N VAL A 160 -58.56 -8.40 -26.92
CA VAL A 160 -57.74 -8.20 -25.71
C VAL A 160 -56.55 -9.15 -25.69
N PHE A 161 -56.73 -10.42 -26.07
CA PHE A 161 -55.66 -11.40 -26.16
C PHE A 161 -54.56 -10.94 -27.14
N VAL A 162 -54.94 -10.51 -28.35
CA VAL A 162 -54.00 -10.05 -29.38
C VAL A 162 -53.23 -8.81 -28.90
N GLN A 163 -53.92 -7.85 -28.28
CA GLN A 163 -53.27 -6.65 -27.73
C GLN A 163 -52.22 -7.00 -26.67
N ILE A 164 -52.54 -7.89 -25.73
CA ILE A 164 -51.58 -8.33 -24.70
C ILE A 164 -50.43 -9.11 -25.34
N ALA A 165 -50.73 -10.03 -26.25
CA ALA A 165 -49.73 -10.87 -26.88
C ALA A 165 -48.74 -10.04 -27.71
N GLU A 166 -49.21 -9.11 -28.54
CA GLU A 166 -48.36 -8.25 -29.36
C GLU A 166 -47.44 -7.38 -28.49
N GLU A 167 -47.97 -6.81 -27.41
CA GLU A 167 -47.20 -6.02 -26.46
C GLU A 167 -46.12 -6.85 -25.75
N GLU A 168 -46.46 -8.04 -25.25
CA GLU A 168 -45.51 -8.94 -24.60
C GLU A 168 -44.45 -9.47 -25.56
N TYR A 169 -44.79 -9.82 -26.79
CA TYR A 169 -43.80 -10.23 -27.80
C TYR A 169 -42.84 -9.09 -28.15
N LYS A 170 -43.34 -7.85 -28.21
CA LYS A 170 -42.51 -6.66 -28.43
C LYS A 170 -41.56 -6.41 -27.26
N LEU A 171 -42.07 -6.47 -26.02
CA LEU A 171 -41.25 -6.35 -24.81
C LEU A 171 -40.22 -7.47 -24.71
N GLN A 172 -40.60 -8.70 -25.05
CA GLN A 172 -39.70 -9.85 -25.10
C GLN A 172 -38.54 -9.60 -26.08
N ALA A 173 -38.84 -9.15 -27.30
CA ALA A 173 -37.82 -8.86 -28.31
C ALA A 173 -36.85 -7.77 -27.82
N GLN A 174 -37.36 -6.69 -27.22
CA GLN A 174 -36.54 -5.62 -26.65
C GLN A 174 -35.67 -6.11 -25.49
N HIS A 175 -36.22 -6.93 -24.59
CA HIS A 175 -35.47 -7.51 -23.47
C HIS A 175 -34.39 -8.48 -23.95
N ILE A 176 -34.65 -9.31 -24.97
CA ILE A 176 -33.64 -10.20 -25.57
C ILE A 176 -32.51 -9.39 -26.21
N GLU A 177 -32.83 -8.37 -27.00
CA GLU A 177 -31.81 -7.49 -27.61
C GLU A 177 -30.94 -6.81 -26.55
N SER A 178 -31.58 -6.24 -25.52
CA SER A 178 -30.91 -5.60 -24.39
C SER A 178 -30.02 -6.59 -23.63
N LEU A 179 -30.46 -7.83 -23.46
CA LEU A 179 -29.71 -8.88 -22.77
C LEU A 179 -28.48 -9.28 -23.57
N LEU A 180 -28.61 -9.47 -24.88
CA LEU A 180 -27.48 -9.81 -25.75
C LEU A 180 -26.44 -8.70 -25.77
N LYS A 181 -26.89 -7.44 -25.84
CA LYS A 181 -26.01 -6.26 -25.78
C LYS A 181 -25.29 -6.16 -24.43
N LEU A 182 -26.03 -6.19 -23.32
CA LEU A 182 -25.46 -6.16 -21.97
C LEU A 182 -24.48 -7.31 -21.76
N ARG A 183 -24.81 -8.53 -22.18
CA ARG A 183 -23.92 -9.69 -22.04
C ARG A 183 -22.62 -9.51 -22.83
N SER A 184 -22.71 -9.05 -24.07
CA SER A 184 -21.53 -8.78 -24.91
C SER A 184 -20.65 -7.71 -24.28
N ASP A 185 -21.24 -6.58 -23.87
CA ASP A 185 -20.54 -5.44 -23.25
C ASP A 185 -19.93 -5.84 -21.89
N SER A 186 -20.60 -6.70 -21.14
CA SER A 186 -20.09 -7.23 -19.87
C SER A 186 -18.81 -8.05 -20.06
N VAL A 187 -18.79 -8.93 -21.07
CA VAL A 187 -17.63 -9.79 -21.34
C VAL A 187 -16.43 -8.95 -21.79
N THR A 188 -16.63 -7.98 -22.68
CA THR A 188 -15.54 -7.11 -23.15
C THR A 188 -14.98 -6.27 -22.00
N ASN A 189 -15.84 -5.67 -21.17
CA ASN A 189 -15.41 -4.88 -20.01
C ASN A 189 -14.69 -5.73 -18.95
N LEU A 190 -15.14 -6.97 -18.71
CA LEU A 190 -14.47 -7.88 -17.78
C LEU A 190 -13.06 -8.26 -18.27
N VAL A 191 -12.89 -8.48 -19.57
CA VAL A 191 -11.57 -8.74 -20.17
C VAL A 191 -10.66 -7.51 -20.03
N ILE A 192 -11.14 -6.31 -20.36
CA ILE A 192 -10.37 -5.06 -20.22
C ILE A 192 -9.98 -4.82 -18.76
N SER A 193 -10.91 -5.00 -17.83
CA SER A 193 -10.69 -4.90 -16.38
C SER A 193 -9.64 -5.89 -15.89
N SER A 194 -9.69 -7.14 -16.37
CA SER A 194 -8.72 -8.18 -16.01
C SER A 194 -7.32 -7.87 -16.52
N VAL A 195 -7.21 -7.42 -17.78
CA VAL A 195 -5.92 -7.04 -18.39
C VAL A 195 -5.33 -5.82 -17.70
N THR A 196 -6.12 -4.77 -17.48
CA THR A 196 -5.65 -3.55 -16.81
C THR A 196 -5.21 -3.82 -15.37
N THR A 197 -5.98 -4.61 -14.62
CA THR A 197 -5.60 -5.05 -13.26
C THR A 197 -4.30 -5.85 -13.28
N GLY A 198 -4.14 -6.79 -14.22
CA GLY A 198 -2.91 -7.56 -14.39
C GLY A 198 -1.70 -6.67 -14.70
N LEU A 199 -1.84 -5.70 -15.60
CA LEU A 199 -0.79 -4.74 -15.94
C LEU A 199 -0.40 -3.86 -14.74
N LEU A 200 -1.37 -3.43 -13.93
CA LEU A 200 -1.11 -2.66 -12.70
C LEU A 200 -0.34 -3.48 -11.66
N VAL A 201 -0.71 -4.76 -11.47
CA VAL A 201 0.02 -5.67 -10.56
C VAL A 201 1.45 -5.91 -11.05
N ILE A 202 1.66 -6.16 -12.34
CA ILE A 202 2.99 -6.32 -12.94
C ILE A 202 3.82 -5.04 -12.77
N SER A 203 3.21 -3.87 -13.00
CA SER A 203 3.87 -2.57 -12.83
C SER A 203 4.33 -2.34 -11.39
N ILE A 204 3.46 -2.61 -10.39
CA ILE A 204 3.83 -2.56 -8.97
C ILE A 204 4.99 -3.51 -8.67
N PHE A 205 4.91 -4.75 -9.14
CA PHE A 205 5.95 -5.75 -8.91
C PHE A 205 7.30 -5.31 -9.50
N MET A 206 7.30 -4.76 -10.72
CA MET A 206 8.52 -4.23 -11.34
C MET A 206 9.10 -3.05 -10.55
N LEU A 207 8.27 -2.11 -10.09
CA LEU A 207 8.70 -0.96 -9.30
C LEU A 207 9.28 -1.37 -7.94
N LEU A 208 8.64 -2.32 -7.24
CA LEU A 208 9.16 -2.89 -6.00
C LEU A 208 10.52 -3.55 -6.23
N ARG A 209 10.64 -4.36 -7.29
CA ARG A 209 11.92 -5.01 -7.66
C ARG A 209 13.01 -4.01 -8.04
N MET A 210 12.65 -2.87 -8.63
CA MET A 210 13.60 -1.80 -8.95
C MET A 210 14.08 -1.07 -7.69
N ASN A 211 13.15 -0.68 -6.81
CA ASN A 211 13.44 0.02 -5.56
C ASN A 211 14.32 -0.83 -4.61
N ILE A 212 14.03 -2.13 -4.50
CA ILE A 212 14.85 -3.07 -3.71
C ILE A 212 16.29 -3.12 -4.27
N ARG A 213 16.45 -3.16 -5.60
CA ARG A 213 17.78 -3.20 -6.24
C ARG A 213 18.58 -1.92 -5.96
N GLU A 214 17.94 -0.76 -6.03
CA GLU A 214 18.56 0.53 -5.73
C GLU A 214 18.99 0.62 -4.25
N THR A 215 18.09 0.20 -3.34
CA THR A 215 18.38 0.17 -1.89
C THR A 215 19.56 -0.75 -1.58
N ILE A 216 19.64 -1.93 -2.20
CA ILE A 216 20.78 -2.85 -2.04
C ILE A 216 22.07 -2.21 -2.55
N ARG A 217 22.04 -1.47 -3.67
CA ARG A 217 23.22 -0.80 -4.22
C ARG A 217 23.77 0.26 -3.26
N HIS A 218 22.92 1.16 -2.78
CA HIS A 218 23.34 2.20 -1.83
C HIS A 218 23.88 1.63 -0.53
N ARG A 219 23.29 0.53 -0.03
CA ARG A 219 23.78 -0.14 1.16
C ARG A 219 25.19 -0.73 0.96
N ARG A 220 25.46 -1.30 -0.23
CA ARG A 220 26.81 -1.79 -0.59
C ARG A 220 27.83 -0.67 -0.70
N GLU A 221 27.47 0.45 -1.33
CA GLU A 221 28.35 1.63 -1.43
C GLU A 221 28.72 2.16 -0.05
N LEU A 222 27.74 2.31 0.85
CA LEU A 222 27.98 2.71 2.23
C LEU A 222 28.90 1.73 2.98
N GLN A 223 28.69 0.43 2.81
CA GLN A 223 29.55 -0.59 3.42
C GLN A 223 30.99 -0.51 2.89
N GLN A 224 31.18 -0.31 1.59
CA GLN A 224 32.51 -0.15 0.99
C GLN A 224 33.20 1.12 1.53
N HIS A 225 32.49 2.25 1.60
CA HIS A 225 33.04 3.47 2.19
C HIS A 225 33.41 3.28 3.66
N ASN A 226 32.59 2.60 4.45
CA ASN A 226 32.91 2.31 5.86
C ASN A 226 34.16 1.43 5.99
N LEU A 227 34.30 0.38 5.18
CA LEU A 227 35.50 -0.48 5.20
C LEU A 227 36.77 0.29 4.84
N VAL A 228 36.70 1.17 3.84
CA VAL A 228 37.83 2.02 3.45
C VAL A 228 38.17 3.02 4.57
N LEU A 229 37.16 3.61 5.21
CA LEU A 229 37.35 4.52 6.33
C LEU A 229 37.97 3.79 7.54
N GLU A 230 37.49 2.59 7.87
CA GLU A 230 38.06 1.76 8.93
C GLU A 230 39.53 1.41 8.66
N SER A 231 39.90 1.06 7.42
CA SER A 231 41.30 0.83 7.05
C SER A 231 42.14 2.08 7.21
N ARG A 232 41.67 3.23 6.72
CA ARG A 232 42.39 4.51 6.84
C ARG A 232 42.55 4.95 8.28
N VAL A 233 41.52 4.78 9.11
CA VAL A 233 41.60 5.07 10.54
C VAL A 233 42.66 4.18 11.17
N LYS A 234 42.63 2.87 10.90
CA LYS A 234 43.63 1.93 11.42
C LYS A 234 45.05 2.28 10.99
N GLU A 235 45.27 2.58 9.71
CA GLU A 235 46.57 3.02 9.18
C GLU A 235 47.07 4.27 9.90
N ARG A 236 46.22 5.29 10.05
CA ARG A 236 46.58 6.52 10.76
C ARG A 236 46.84 6.30 12.24
N THR A 237 46.09 5.41 12.88
CA THR A 237 46.35 5.05 14.28
C THR A 237 47.71 4.36 14.44
N VAL A 238 48.09 3.46 13.53
CA VAL A 238 49.41 2.82 13.55
C VAL A 238 50.52 3.84 13.30
N GLU A 239 50.36 4.72 12.31
CA GLU A 239 51.33 5.78 12.01
C GLU A 239 51.54 6.72 13.21
N LEU A 240 50.45 7.15 13.85
CA LEU A 240 50.52 7.96 15.07
C LEU A 240 51.23 7.23 16.21
N GLN A 241 50.99 5.93 16.36
CA GLN A 241 51.67 5.13 17.39
C GLN A 241 53.18 5.07 17.16
N VAL A 242 53.62 4.88 15.91
CA VAL A 242 55.03 4.88 15.54
C VAL A 242 55.67 6.25 15.82
N TYR A 243 55.04 7.34 15.37
CA TYR A 243 55.55 8.68 15.65
C TYR A 243 55.62 8.99 17.16
N ALA A 244 54.63 8.55 17.93
CA ALA A 244 54.64 8.72 19.39
C ALA A 244 55.82 7.97 20.03
N GLU A 245 56.12 6.77 19.56
CA GLU A 245 57.27 5.98 20.03
C GLU A 245 58.61 6.62 19.63
N GLU A 246 58.75 7.08 18.39
CA GLU A 246 59.96 7.78 17.92
C GLU A 246 60.19 9.09 18.68
N LEU A 247 59.14 9.87 18.93
CA LEU A 247 59.22 11.10 19.71
C LEU A 247 59.63 10.79 21.15
N SER A 248 59.06 9.76 21.77
CA SER A 248 59.44 9.33 23.12
C SER A 248 60.89 8.87 23.19
N ARG A 249 61.38 8.14 22.18
CA ARG A 249 62.79 7.73 22.09
C ARG A 249 63.72 8.95 21.92
N SER A 250 63.40 9.86 21.01
CA SER A 250 64.19 11.07 20.75
C SER A 250 64.29 11.96 22.00
N ASN A 251 63.17 12.13 22.71
CA ASN A 251 63.16 12.86 23.99
C ASN A 251 64.10 12.20 25.01
N ARG A 252 64.08 10.87 25.13
CA ARG A 252 64.97 10.14 26.03
C ARG A 252 66.45 10.26 25.64
N GLU A 253 66.76 10.14 24.35
CA GLU A 253 68.13 10.32 23.84
C GLU A 253 68.66 11.74 24.11
N LEU A 254 67.81 12.76 23.98
CA LEU A 254 68.16 14.15 24.31
C LEU A 254 68.44 14.32 25.80
N GLU A 255 67.63 13.71 26.68
CA GLU A 255 67.84 13.72 28.13
C GLU A 255 69.16 13.03 28.52
N ASP A 256 69.45 11.87 27.92
CA ASP A 256 70.69 11.12 28.16
C ASP A 256 71.91 11.93 27.67
N PHE A 257 71.83 12.57 26.49
CA PHE A 257 72.89 13.43 25.97
C PHE A 257 73.15 14.63 26.88
N ALA A 258 72.09 15.33 27.30
CA ALA A 258 72.20 16.48 28.21
C ALA A 258 72.85 16.06 29.54
N PHE A 259 72.53 14.86 30.05
CA PHE A 259 73.13 14.32 31.27
C PHE A 259 74.62 14.04 31.12
N VAL A 260 75.03 13.33 30.08
CA VAL A 260 76.45 12.98 29.84
C VAL A 260 77.26 14.26 29.59
N ALA A 261 76.80 15.14 28.70
CA ALA A 261 77.50 16.39 28.39
C ALA A 261 77.69 17.27 29.64
N SER A 262 76.68 17.35 30.51
CA SER A 262 76.77 18.11 31.76
C SER A 262 77.83 17.52 32.70
N HIS A 263 77.85 16.19 32.86
CA HIS A 263 78.86 15.51 33.69
C HIS A 263 80.28 15.76 33.16
N ASP A 264 80.48 15.59 31.86
CA ASP A 264 81.78 15.75 31.20
C ASP A 264 82.30 17.19 31.25
N LEU A 265 81.41 18.19 31.29
CA LEU A 265 81.77 19.61 31.48
C LEU A 265 82.00 19.98 32.96
N GLN A 266 81.34 19.30 33.90
CA GLN A 266 81.52 19.55 35.35
C GLN A 266 82.88 19.07 35.86
N GLU A 267 83.41 17.96 35.32
CA GLU A 267 84.70 17.43 35.75
C GLU A 267 85.89 18.39 35.53
N PRO A 268 86.09 19.01 34.34
CA PRO A 268 87.15 20.00 34.15
C PRO A 268 86.92 21.26 34.99
N LEU A 269 85.68 21.73 35.15
CA LEU A 269 85.37 22.87 36.02
C LEU A 269 85.74 22.59 37.48
N ARG A 270 85.43 21.39 37.99
CA ARG A 270 85.84 20.95 39.33
C ARG A 270 87.36 20.94 39.48
N LYS A 271 88.10 20.49 38.45
CA LYS A 271 89.58 20.51 38.45
C LYS A 271 90.11 21.95 38.44
N ILE A 272 89.59 22.83 37.59
CA ILE A 272 89.96 24.25 37.53
C ILE A 272 89.76 24.91 38.90
N ARG A 273 88.60 24.67 39.54
CA ARG A 273 88.32 25.17 40.90
C ARG A 273 89.27 24.59 41.94
N ALA A 274 89.52 23.28 41.95
CA ALA A 274 90.39 22.64 42.92
C ALA A 274 91.85 23.16 42.83
N PHE A 275 92.39 23.28 41.61
CA PHE A 275 93.71 23.85 41.40
C PHE A 275 93.75 25.34 41.70
N GLY A 276 92.74 26.10 41.25
CA GLY A 276 92.67 27.54 41.53
C GLY A 276 92.57 27.84 43.02
N ASN A 277 91.75 27.11 43.78
CA ASN A 277 91.67 27.23 45.23
C ASN A 277 93.00 26.88 45.91
N ARG A 278 93.69 25.82 45.45
CA ARG A 278 95.01 25.45 45.97
C ARG A 278 96.07 26.52 45.70
N ILE A 279 96.02 27.18 44.55
CA ILE A 279 96.87 28.34 44.24
C ILE A 279 96.51 29.52 45.15
N SER A 280 95.21 29.79 45.33
CA SER A 280 94.70 30.89 46.15
C SER A 280 95.11 30.77 47.62
N THR A 281 95.11 29.56 48.19
CA THR A 281 95.46 29.34 49.61
C THR A 281 96.94 29.02 49.82
N GLY A 282 97.59 28.34 48.86
CA GLY A 282 98.96 27.84 49.03
C GLY A 282 100.07 28.75 48.51
N TYR A 283 99.74 29.71 47.65
CA TYR A 283 100.70 30.61 47.00
C TYR A 283 100.25 32.08 47.08
N GLU A 284 99.47 32.42 48.11
CA GLU A 284 98.89 33.75 48.28
C GLU A 284 99.95 34.86 48.32
N ASP A 285 101.07 34.63 49.00
CA ASP A 285 102.18 35.58 49.13
C ASP A 285 103.07 35.66 47.86
N ALA A 286 102.92 34.73 46.93
CA ALA A 286 103.69 34.67 45.68
C ALA A 286 102.99 35.36 44.49
N LEU A 287 101.73 35.78 44.67
CA LEU A 287 100.93 36.48 43.67
C LEU A 287 100.88 37.98 43.99
N ASP A 288 101.10 38.82 42.98
CA ASP A 288 100.80 40.26 43.09
C ASP A 288 99.27 40.47 43.15
N GLU A 289 98.84 41.66 43.58
CA GLU A 289 97.40 41.99 43.69
C GLU A 289 96.62 41.74 42.38
N ARG A 290 97.27 41.94 41.22
CA ARG A 290 96.66 41.63 39.91
C ARG A 290 96.53 40.13 39.66
N GLY A 291 97.53 39.33 40.05
CA GLY A 291 97.47 37.87 39.98
C GLY A 291 96.35 37.29 40.86
N LYS A 292 96.13 37.87 42.05
CA LYS A 292 95.00 37.51 42.93
C LYS A 292 93.65 37.86 42.30
N ASP A 293 93.49 39.05 41.72
CA ASP A 293 92.27 39.45 41.00
C ASP A 293 91.96 38.51 39.83
N PHE A 294 92.95 38.20 38.98
CA PHE A 294 92.75 37.28 37.86
C PHE A 294 92.35 35.88 38.30
N LEU A 295 92.96 35.36 39.38
CA LEU A 295 92.62 34.05 39.93
C LEU A 295 91.21 34.01 40.49
N HIS A 296 90.81 35.06 41.23
CA HIS A 296 89.46 35.18 41.77
C HIS A 296 88.41 35.24 40.66
N ARG A 297 88.66 36.03 39.61
CA ARG A 297 87.77 36.11 38.44
C ARG A 297 87.65 34.79 37.69
N MET A 298 88.74 34.04 37.55
CA MET A 298 88.73 32.70 36.95
C MET A 298 87.89 31.72 37.78
N LEU A 299 88.06 31.72 39.11
CA LEU A 299 87.31 30.85 40.02
C LEU A 299 85.81 31.18 39.99
N ASN A 300 85.44 32.47 40.03
CA ASN A 300 84.05 32.91 39.92
C ASN A 300 83.45 32.53 38.55
N ALA A 301 84.22 32.65 37.47
CA ALA A 301 83.77 32.20 36.15
C ALA A 301 83.55 30.68 36.09
N ALA A 302 84.42 29.89 36.72
CA ALA A 302 84.27 28.43 36.80
C ALA A 302 83.07 28.01 37.65
N GLU A 303 82.76 28.74 38.73
CA GLU A 303 81.57 28.52 39.55
C GLU A 303 80.29 28.84 38.80
N ARG A 304 80.21 29.99 38.13
CA ARG A 304 79.04 30.34 37.29
C ARG A 304 78.80 29.32 36.19
N MET A 305 79.85 28.84 35.52
CA MET A 305 79.71 27.77 34.51
C MET A 305 79.15 26.48 35.12
N SER A 306 79.57 26.13 36.33
CA SER A 306 79.05 24.94 37.04
C SER A 306 77.56 25.07 37.37
N MET A 307 77.11 26.25 37.80
CA MET A 307 75.70 26.52 38.08
C MET A 307 74.86 26.46 36.79
N LEU A 308 75.29 27.15 35.73
CA LEU A 308 74.60 27.12 34.43
C LEU A 308 74.43 25.70 33.86
N ILE A 309 75.45 24.84 33.98
CA ILE A 309 75.37 23.44 33.55
C ILE A 309 74.35 22.67 34.41
N SER A 310 74.34 22.90 35.73
CA SER A 310 73.36 22.28 36.64
C SER A 310 71.92 22.72 36.35
N ASP A 311 71.73 24.00 36.02
CA ASP A 311 70.41 24.56 35.72
C ASP A 311 69.88 24.05 34.38
N LEU A 312 70.74 23.96 33.36
CA LEU A 312 70.38 23.38 32.05
C LEU A 312 69.98 21.90 32.17
N LEU A 313 70.70 21.14 33.02
CA LEU A 313 70.35 19.75 33.33
C LEU A 313 68.97 19.67 34.02
N SER A 314 68.71 20.57 34.97
CA SER A 314 67.44 20.63 35.69
C SER A 314 66.29 20.96 34.73
N PHE A 315 66.48 21.89 33.80
CA PHE A 315 65.51 22.22 32.76
C PHE A 315 65.24 21.04 31.82
N SER A 316 66.27 20.31 31.38
CA SER A 316 66.10 19.11 30.54
C SER A 316 65.30 17.99 31.23
N ARG A 317 65.20 17.99 32.56
CA ARG A 317 64.49 16.97 33.35
C ARG A 317 63.08 17.37 33.76
N VAL A 318 62.68 18.62 33.55
CA VAL A 318 61.33 19.13 33.89
C VAL A 318 60.23 18.36 33.14
N THR A 319 60.52 17.83 31.95
CA THR A 319 59.59 17.01 31.16
C THR A 319 59.33 15.62 31.73
N THR A 320 60.24 15.05 32.54
CA THR A 320 60.16 13.67 33.03
C THR A 320 60.00 13.55 34.55
N ARG A 321 60.50 14.49 35.35
CA ARG A 321 60.33 14.55 36.82
C ARG A 321 60.39 15.99 37.32
N GLY A 322 59.25 16.69 37.33
CA GLY A 322 59.12 17.93 38.10
C GLY A 322 59.24 17.65 39.61
N LYS A 323 59.86 18.57 40.37
CA LYS A 323 59.79 18.54 41.84
C LYS A 323 58.35 18.85 42.29
N ASP A 324 57.96 18.31 43.44
CA ASP A 324 56.69 18.67 44.07
C ASP A 324 56.66 20.16 44.42
N PHE A 325 55.51 20.81 44.29
CA PHE A 325 55.34 22.22 44.63
C PHE A 325 55.38 22.41 46.16
N GLU A 326 56.06 23.46 46.62
CA GLU A 326 56.14 23.85 48.02
C GLU A 326 55.83 25.34 48.21
N ASP A 327 55.26 25.69 49.37
CA ASP A 327 54.96 27.08 49.73
C ASP A 327 56.25 27.88 49.87
N THR A 328 56.40 28.95 49.08
CA THR A 328 57.63 29.74 48.96
C THR A 328 57.35 31.22 49.20
N ASP A 329 58.13 31.86 50.08
CA ASP A 329 58.06 33.31 50.28
C ASP A 329 58.74 34.06 49.12
N LEU A 330 57.92 34.67 48.28
CA LEU A 330 58.36 35.42 47.11
C LEU A 330 59.23 36.63 47.48
N ASN A 331 59.06 37.22 48.67
CA ASN A 331 59.89 38.36 49.08
C ASN A 331 61.35 37.92 49.31
N ALA A 332 61.54 36.74 49.88
CA ALA A 332 62.88 36.16 50.06
C ALA A 332 63.53 35.84 48.71
N VAL A 333 62.78 35.24 47.77
CA VAL A 333 63.28 34.93 46.41
C VAL A 333 63.70 36.20 45.67
N VAL A 334 62.86 37.25 45.72
CA VAL A 334 63.17 38.52 45.05
C VAL A 334 64.41 39.18 45.65
N ALA A 335 64.58 39.14 46.98
CA ALA A 335 65.78 39.68 47.62
C ALA A 335 67.05 38.96 47.15
N THR A 336 67.02 37.62 47.07
CA THR A 336 68.17 36.82 46.57
C THR A 336 68.49 37.12 45.10
N VAL A 337 67.47 37.24 44.24
CA VAL A 337 67.68 37.55 42.81
C VAL A 337 68.24 38.97 42.61
N LEU A 338 67.82 39.92 43.44
CA LEU A 338 68.37 41.28 43.41
C LEU A 338 69.83 41.33 43.84
N GLU A 339 70.22 40.51 44.84
CA GLU A 339 71.60 40.35 45.28
C GLU A 339 72.48 39.73 44.16
N ASP A 340 71.98 38.73 43.44
CA ASP A 340 72.67 38.11 42.30
C ASP A 340 72.86 39.04 41.08
N LEU A 341 72.00 40.06 40.93
CA LEU A 341 72.03 41.01 39.82
C LEU A 341 72.88 42.27 40.09
N GLU A 342 73.37 42.48 41.32
CA GLU A 342 74.33 43.54 41.63
C GLU A 342 75.74 43.17 41.16
N ILE A 343 76.07 43.57 39.93
CA ILE A 343 77.41 43.48 39.35
C ILE A 343 78.33 44.50 40.03
N THR A 344 79.35 44.03 40.75
CA THR A 344 80.56 44.83 41.07
C THR A 344 81.79 44.22 40.43
#